data_AF-A0A261AZ04-F1
#
_entry.id   AF-A0A261AZ04-F1
#
_cell.length_a   1.000
_cell.length_b   1.000
_cell.length_c   1.000
_cell.angle_alpha   90.00
_cell.angle_beta   90.00
_cell.angle_gamma   90.00
#
_symmetry.space_group_name_H-M   'P 1'
#
loop_
_entity.id
_entity.type
_entity.pdbx_description
1 polymer ?
#
loop_
_entity_poly.entity_id
_entity_poly.type
_entity_poly.pdbx_seq_one_letter_code
_entity_poly.pdbx_strand_id
1 'polypeptide(L)'
;VSFDPESGLPTIYTDEPYAKTLSLSIHEYICNLLHQPFHKEVRIESGRFYKFPTTTSLKNFVFYSSTDIEAREFSEIFENLHVESSIAITCYVHGDAAESIKKILKIKNIVSHVYRFLRGEDLLDFKGENAFFLGATFSDMDLNRFLKKWYNGNEKTTQTMIITFDHSPIGESVLDGIPTKKWDPKQRARRYDYSSPFSTVLLICYLFPGFYIKIATLEFFM
;
A
#
# COMPACT_ATOMS: atom_id res chain seq x y z
N VAL A 1 -30.81 -9.08 15.45
CA VAL A 1 -30.37 -9.71 16.71
C VAL A 1 -31.62 -10.17 17.43
N SER A 2 -31.74 -11.47 17.70
CA SER A 2 -32.82 -12.05 18.49
C SER A 2 -32.23 -12.77 19.69
N PHE A 3 -33.04 -13.13 20.67
CA PHE A 3 -32.61 -14.03 21.74
C PHE A 3 -33.06 -15.44 21.37
N ASP A 4 -32.14 -16.39 21.40
CA ASP A 4 -32.48 -17.79 21.23
C ASP A 4 -33.45 -18.21 22.36
N PRO A 5 -34.62 -18.78 22.04
CA PRO A 5 -35.65 -19.03 23.05
C PRO A 5 -35.26 -20.08 24.11
N GLU A 6 -34.33 -20.98 23.79
CA GLU A 6 -33.90 -22.05 24.71
C GLU A 6 -32.74 -21.63 25.59
N SER A 7 -31.70 -21.04 25.00
CA SER A 7 -30.47 -20.65 25.71
C SER A 7 -30.53 -19.22 26.28
N GLY A 8 -31.46 -18.38 25.80
CA GLY A 8 -31.53 -16.97 26.15
C GLY A 8 -30.37 -16.14 25.63
N LEU A 9 -29.51 -16.72 24.79
CA LEU A 9 -28.33 -16.04 24.27
C LEU A 9 -28.71 -15.13 23.08
N PRO A 10 -28.07 -13.95 22.96
CA PRO A 10 -28.25 -13.10 21.79
C PRO A 10 -27.65 -13.80 20.56
N THR A 11 -28.50 -14.09 19.58
CA THR A 11 -28.16 -14.77 18.34
C THR A 11 -28.36 -13.82 17.15
N ILE A 12 -27.40 -13.83 16.22
CA ILE A 12 -27.49 -13.11 14.96
C ILE A 12 -27.59 -14.14 13.83
N TYR A 13 -28.75 -14.20 13.19
CA TYR A 13 -28.93 -14.94 11.95
C TYR A 13 -28.47 -14.06 10.79
N THR A 14 -27.64 -14.61 9.91
CA THR A 14 -27.15 -13.93 8.71
C THR A 14 -27.01 -14.94 7.60
N ASP A 15 -27.45 -14.58 6.39
CA ASP A 15 -27.15 -15.36 5.20
C ASP A 15 -25.67 -15.16 4.80
N GLU A 16 -25.09 -16.15 4.13
CA GLU A 16 -23.68 -16.22 3.71
C GLU A 16 -23.09 -14.97 3.01
N PRO A 17 -23.84 -14.13 2.23
CA PRO A 17 -23.25 -12.89 1.71
C PRO A 17 -23.16 -11.76 2.76
N TYR A 18 -24.05 -11.73 3.75
CA TYR A 18 -24.13 -10.63 4.75
C TYR A 18 -23.29 -10.89 6.00
N ALA A 19 -22.87 -12.13 6.23
CA ALA A 19 -22.03 -12.50 7.37
C ALA A 19 -20.69 -11.73 7.38
N LYS A 20 -20.18 -11.38 6.19
CA LYS A 20 -18.93 -10.63 6.03
C LYS A 20 -19.07 -9.13 6.27
N THR A 21 -20.25 -8.56 6.01
CA THR A 21 -20.57 -7.16 6.34
C THR A 21 -21.03 -6.98 7.78
N LEU A 22 -21.44 -8.07 8.43
CA LEU A 22 -21.90 -8.07 9.81
C LEU A 22 -20.79 -7.63 10.77
N SER A 23 -19.55 -8.09 10.58
CA SER A 23 -18.41 -7.67 11.41
C SER A 23 -18.15 -6.16 11.32
N LEU A 24 -18.22 -5.59 10.12
CA LEU A 24 -18.08 -4.15 9.89
C LEU A 24 -19.22 -3.38 10.59
N SER A 25 -20.46 -3.86 10.47
CA SER A 25 -21.64 -3.23 11.07
C SER A 25 -21.60 -3.27 12.60
N ILE A 26 -21.15 -4.39 13.19
CA ILE A 26 -20.96 -4.53 14.63
C ILE A 26 -19.83 -3.61 15.12
N HIS A 27 -18.71 -3.55 14.39
CA HIS A 27 -17.59 -2.69 14.76
C HIS A 27 -17.98 -1.20 14.70
N GLU A 28 -18.74 -0.79 13.67
CA GLU A 28 -19.30 0.55 13.54
C GLU A 28 -20.20 0.90 14.73
N TYR A 29 -21.11 0.01 15.10
CA TYR A 29 -21.99 0.19 16.24
C TYR A 29 -21.21 0.35 17.56
N ILE A 30 -20.21 -0.49 17.82
CA ILE A 30 -19.37 -0.40 19.02
C ILE A 30 -18.61 0.92 19.07
N CYS A 31 -18.03 1.36 17.95
CA CYS A 31 -17.31 2.64 17.90
C CYS A 31 -18.25 3.82 18.18
N ASN A 32 -19.45 3.81 17.60
CA ASN A 32 -20.49 4.81 17.87
C ASN A 32 -20.92 4.82 19.34
N LEU A 33 -21.13 3.64 19.95
CA LEU A 33 -21.50 3.49 21.35
C LEU A 33 -20.41 4.03 22.30
N LEU A 34 -19.14 3.85 21.95
CA LEU A 34 -17.98 4.28 22.74
C LEU A 34 -17.50 5.71 22.42
N HIS A 35 -18.19 6.42 21.52
CA HIS A 35 -17.76 7.71 20.98
C HIS A 35 -16.32 7.71 20.47
N GLN A 36 -15.89 6.60 19.89
CA GLN A 36 -14.57 6.45 19.28
C GLN A 36 -14.65 6.67 17.76
N PRO A 37 -13.60 7.24 17.14
CA PRO A 37 -13.54 7.36 15.69
C PRO A 37 -13.54 5.96 15.06
N PHE A 38 -14.48 5.72 14.15
CA PHE A 38 -14.54 4.48 13.41
C PHE A 38 -13.54 4.53 12.24
N HIS A 39 -12.48 3.74 12.35
CA HIS A 39 -11.51 3.57 11.28
C HIS A 39 -11.74 2.24 10.60
N LYS A 40 -12.30 2.29 9.39
CA LYS A 40 -12.47 1.08 8.58
C LYS A 40 -11.11 0.66 8.03
N GLU A 41 -10.65 -0.49 8.50
CA GLU A 41 -9.53 -1.22 7.93
C GLU A 41 -10.07 -2.50 7.31
N VAL A 42 -9.72 -2.75 6.05
CA VAL A 42 -10.13 -3.98 5.38
C VAL A 42 -8.90 -4.71 4.87
N ARG A 43 -8.79 -5.98 5.28
CA ARG A 43 -7.83 -6.94 4.76
C ARG A 43 -8.57 -7.98 3.93
N ILE A 44 -8.16 -8.13 2.67
CA ILE A 44 -8.68 -9.18 1.79
C ILE A 44 -7.54 -10.14 1.49
N GLU A 45 -7.79 -11.43 1.73
CA GLU A 45 -6.97 -12.53 1.23
C GLU A 45 -7.75 -13.24 0.12
N SER A 46 -7.22 -13.19 -1.10
CA SER A 46 -7.88 -13.77 -2.27
C SER A 46 -7.62 -15.28 -2.36
N GLY A 47 -8.66 -16.05 -2.01
CA GLY A 47 -8.97 -17.35 -2.62
C GLY A 47 -10.43 -17.46 -3.08
N ARG A 48 -11.27 -16.45 -2.75
CA ARG A 48 -12.68 -16.37 -3.15
C ARG A 48 -13.13 -14.91 -3.19
N PHE A 49 -13.15 -14.31 -4.37
CA PHE A 49 -13.74 -12.99 -4.58
C PHE A 49 -15.26 -13.05 -4.35
N TYR A 50 -15.73 -12.41 -3.29
CA TYR A 50 -17.15 -12.12 -3.13
C TYR A 50 -17.31 -10.60 -3.12
N LYS A 51 -18.33 -10.11 -3.83
CA LYS A 51 -18.67 -8.71 -4.03
C LYS A 51 -18.31 -7.84 -2.82
N PHE A 52 -17.30 -7.00 -3.00
CA PHE A 52 -16.95 -5.99 -2.00
C PHE A 52 -18.14 -5.04 -1.82
N PRO A 53 -18.49 -4.62 -0.59
CA PRO A 53 -19.58 -3.68 -0.39
C PRO A 53 -19.32 -2.42 -1.23
N THR A 54 -20.26 -2.14 -2.13
CA THR A 54 -20.23 -1.02 -3.05
C THR A 54 -20.11 0.27 -2.23
N THR A 55 -19.10 1.08 -2.54
CA THR A 55 -18.74 2.36 -1.90
C THR A 55 -18.39 2.29 -0.42
N THR A 56 -17.09 2.20 -0.13
CA THR A 56 -16.57 2.32 1.25
C THR A 56 -15.35 3.25 1.27
N SER A 57 -15.44 4.37 2.02
CA SER A 57 -14.24 5.12 2.42
C SER A 57 -13.53 4.33 3.52
N LEU A 58 -12.25 4.04 3.32
CA LEU A 58 -11.39 3.31 4.23
C LEU A 58 -10.24 4.21 4.67
N LYS A 59 -9.85 4.11 5.94
CA LYS A 59 -8.62 4.75 6.40
C LYS A 59 -7.42 4.02 5.80
N ASN A 60 -7.40 2.70 5.96
CA ASN A 60 -6.32 1.82 5.52
C ASN A 60 -6.89 0.62 4.75
N PHE A 61 -6.20 0.21 3.69
CA PHE A 61 -6.60 -0.95 2.90
C PHE A 61 -5.42 -1.91 2.69
N VAL A 62 -5.63 -3.19 2.95
CA VAL A 62 -4.63 -4.24 2.72
C VAL A 62 -5.22 -5.28 1.77
N PHE A 63 -4.61 -5.39 0.60
CA PHE A 63 -4.98 -6.36 -0.42
C PHE A 63 -3.86 -7.38 -0.59
N TYR A 64 -4.16 -8.64 -0.33
CA TYR A 64 -3.25 -9.75 -0.53
C TYR A 64 -3.92 -10.81 -1.39
N SER A 65 -3.21 -11.27 -2.42
CA SER A 65 -3.63 -12.39 -3.26
C SER A 65 -2.44 -13.32 -3.46
N SER A 66 -2.61 -14.59 -3.08
CA SER A 66 -1.63 -15.64 -3.38
C SER A 66 -1.69 -16.12 -4.82
N THR A 67 -2.74 -15.76 -5.56
CA THR A 67 -2.93 -16.07 -6.98
C THR A 67 -2.92 -14.79 -7.81
N ASP A 68 -2.64 -14.94 -9.10
CA ASP A 68 -2.77 -13.86 -10.07
C ASP A 68 -4.23 -13.37 -10.13
N ILE A 69 -4.43 -12.06 -10.32
CA ILE A 69 -5.73 -11.42 -10.48
C ILE A 69 -5.80 -10.79 -11.87
N GLU A 70 -6.93 -10.96 -12.57
CA GLU A 70 -7.14 -10.27 -13.85
C GLU A 70 -7.36 -8.77 -13.62
N ALA A 71 -6.84 -7.93 -14.51
CA ALA A 71 -6.89 -6.48 -14.39
C ALA A 71 -8.33 -5.94 -14.29
N ARG A 72 -9.31 -6.65 -14.87
CA ARG A 72 -10.73 -6.34 -14.72
C ARG A 72 -11.19 -6.48 -13.28
N GLU A 73 -10.92 -7.61 -12.64
CA GLU A 73 -11.30 -7.88 -11.25
C GLU A 73 -10.59 -6.92 -10.30
N PHE A 74 -9.31 -6.66 -10.56
CA PHE A 74 -8.56 -5.63 -9.85
C PHE A 74 -9.23 -4.26 -9.98
N SER A 75 -9.61 -3.87 -11.18
CA SER A 75 -10.24 -2.57 -11.42
C SER A 75 -11.63 -2.45 -10.80
N GLU A 76 -12.42 -3.51 -10.77
CA GLU A 76 -13.72 -3.54 -10.08
C GLU A 76 -13.57 -3.26 -8.57
N ILE A 77 -12.48 -3.73 -7.94
CA ILE A 77 -12.17 -3.41 -6.54
C ILE A 77 -11.89 -1.91 -6.37
N PHE A 78 -11.04 -1.35 -7.23
CA PHE A 78 -10.58 0.05 -7.13
C PHE A 78 -11.48 1.09 -7.81
N GLU A 79 -12.60 0.67 -8.41
CA GLU A 79 -13.56 1.59 -9.00
C GLU A 79 -14.22 2.47 -7.93
N ASN A 80 -14.69 1.83 -6.85
CA ASN A 80 -15.48 2.44 -5.78
C ASN A 80 -14.74 2.53 -4.43
N LEU A 81 -13.48 2.09 -4.39
CA LEU A 81 -12.67 2.14 -3.18
C LEU A 81 -12.05 3.53 -3.01
N HIS A 82 -12.33 4.16 -1.88
CA HIS A 82 -11.68 5.39 -1.48
C HIS A 82 -10.79 5.11 -0.27
N VAL A 83 -9.48 5.31 -0.40
CA VAL A 83 -8.50 5.08 0.68
C VAL A 83 -7.91 6.41 1.11
N GLU A 84 -8.10 6.76 2.39
CA GLU A 84 -7.75 8.08 2.93
C GLU A 84 -6.27 8.20 3.31
N SER A 85 -5.67 7.13 3.84
CA SER A 85 -4.32 7.18 4.41
C SER A 85 -3.36 6.21 3.74
N SER A 86 -3.64 4.91 3.83
CA SER A 86 -2.61 3.91 3.53
C SER A 86 -3.14 2.72 2.76
N ILE A 87 -2.34 2.25 1.83
CA ILE A 87 -2.62 1.04 1.07
C ILE A 87 -1.43 0.09 1.08
N ALA A 88 -1.69 -1.20 1.28
CA ALA A 88 -0.75 -2.28 1.08
C ALA A 88 -1.30 -3.25 0.04
N ILE A 89 -0.55 -3.50 -1.05
CA ILE A 89 -0.95 -4.40 -2.12
C ILE A 89 0.11 -5.48 -2.30
N THR A 90 -0.30 -6.73 -2.38
CA THR A 90 0.55 -7.86 -2.69
C THR A 90 -0.24 -8.83 -3.55
N CYS A 91 -0.10 -8.67 -4.87
CA CYS A 91 -0.73 -9.52 -5.87
C CYS A 91 0.00 -9.38 -7.21
N TYR A 92 -0.20 -10.34 -8.11
CA TYR A 92 0.18 -10.21 -9.51
C TYR A 92 -1.06 -9.83 -10.32
N VAL A 93 -0.97 -8.74 -11.10
CA VAL A 93 -2.08 -8.31 -11.96
C VAL A 93 -1.79 -8.72 -13.40
N HIS A 94 -2.69 -9.48 -14.01
CA HIS A 94 -2.63 -9.89 -15.40
C HIS A 94 -3.48 -8.96 -16.27
N GLY A 95 -2.88 -8.32 -17.28
CA GLY A 95 -3.55 -7.32 -18.14
C GLY A 95 -3.28 -5.87 -17.73
N ASP A 96 -4.04 -4.94 -18.31
CA ASP A 96 -3.85 -3.49 -18.10
C ASP A 96 -4.77 -2.94 -17.01
N ALA A 97 -4.16 -2.46 -15.92
CA ALA A 97 -4.83 -1.81 -14.78
C ALA A 97 -4.41 -0.34 -14.58
N ALA A 98 -3.98 0.35 -15.65
CA ALA A 98 -3.38 1.69 -15.58
C ALA A 98 -4.23 2.72 -14.80
N GLU A 99 -5.55 2.74 -15.00
CA GLU A 99 -6.42 3.70 -14.29
C GLU A 99 -6.49 3.44 -12.79
N SER A 100 -6.54 2.16 -12.39
CA SER A 100 -6.50 1.76 -10.97
C SER A 100 -5.16 2.12 -10.35
N ILE A 101 -4.05 1.88 -11.07
CA ILE A 101 -2.70 2.26 -10.65
C ILE A 101 -2.59 3.78 -10.45
N LYS A 102 -3.09 4.60 -11.39
CA LYS A 102 -3.10 6.07 -11.27
C LYS A 102 -3.87 6.57 -10.04
N LYS A 103 -4.95 5.88 -9.64
CA LYS A 103 -5.67 6.19 -8.40
C LYS A 103 -4.82 5.84 -7.18
N ILE A 104 -4.21 4.65 -7.18
CA ILE A 104 -3.38 4.13 -6.10
C ILE A 104 -2.16 5.03 -5.85
N LEU A 105 -1.49 5.50 -6.90
CA LEU A 105 -0.31 6.37 -6.83
C LEU A 105 -0.54 7.75 -6.20
N LYS A 106 -1.80 8.14 -5.98
CA LYS A 106 -2.20 9.36 -5.28
C LYS A 106 -2.44 9.14 -3.79
N ILE A 107 -2.46 7.88 -3.32
CA ILE A 107 -2.64 7.55 -1.91
C ILE A 107 -1.40 7.97 -1.13
N LYS A 108 -1.62 8.57 0.05
CA LYS A 108 -0.56 9.15 0.89
C LYS A 108 0.54 8.14 1.23
N ASN A 109 0.19 6.92 1.62
CA ASN A 109 1.16 5.88 1.96
C ASN A 109 0.90 4.61 1.15
N ILE A 110 1.93 4.14 0.43
CA ILE A 110 1.85 2.93 -0.39
C ILE A 110 2.89 1.92 0.06
N VAL A 111 2.47 0.68 0.23
CA VAL A 111 3.35 -0.49 0.30
C VAL A 111 2.92 -1.44 -0.81
N SER A 112 3.82 -1.83 -1.69
CA SER A 112 3.49 -2.77 -2.76
C SER A 112 4.62 -3.74 -3.02
N HIS A 113 4.27 -5.02 -3.18
CA HIS A 113 5.11 -5.90 -4.00
C HIS A 113 4.93 -5.49 -5.46
N VAL A 114 6.01 -5.08 -6.11
CA VAL A 114 5.98 -4.38 -7.40
C VAL A 114 6.16 -5.32 -8.59
N TYR A 115 6.53 -6.58 -8.37
CA TYR A 115 6.77 -7.52 -9.46
C TYR A 115 5.58 -7.57 -10.43
N ARG A 116 5.75 -6.94 -11.60
CA ARG A 116 4.74 -6.74 -12.67
C ARG A 116 3.49 -5.92 -12.30
N PHE A 117 3.44 -5.30 -11.13
CA PHE A 117 2.33 -4.44 -10.72
C PHE A 117 2.50 -2.99 -11.20
N LEU A 118 3.70 -2.41 -11.06
CA LEU A 118 4.00 -1.05 -11.56
C LEU A 118 5.04 -1.10 -12.67
N ARG A 119 4.84 -0.29 -13.69
CA ARG A 119 5.85 0.00 -14.71
C ARG A 119 6.69 1.18 -14.27
N GLY A 120 7.92 1.27 -14.76
CA GLY A 120 8.82 2.37 -14.40
C GLY A 120 8.28 3.76 -14.75
N GLU A 121 7.50 3.87 -15.82
CA GLU A 121 6.82 5.13 -16.19
C GLU A 121 5.77 5.57 -15.16
N ASP A 122 5.08 4.61 -14.52
CA ASP A 122 4.06 4.89 -13.52
C ASP A 122 4.67 5.57 -12.28
N LEU A 123 5.98 5.39 -12.02
CA LEU A 123 6.70 6.05 -10.93
C LEU A 123 6.67 7.58 -11.05
N LEU A 124 6.61 8.10 -12.28
CA LEU A 124 6.52 9.54 -12.53
C LEU A 124 5.17 10.12 -12.09
N ASP A 125 4.13 9.31 -11.97
CA ASP A 125 2.79 9.73 -11.55
C ASP A 125 2.56 9.62 -10.04
N PHE A 126 3.56 9.16 -9.28
CA PHE A 126 3.48 9.12 -7.82
C PHE A 126 3.31 10.52 -7.21
N LYS A 127 2.27 10.67 -6.39
CA LYS A 127 1.95 11.91 -5.67
C LYS A 127 1.80 11.72 -4.15
N GLY A 128 1.99 10.50 -3.67
CA GLY A 128 1.92 10.17 -2.26
C GLY A 128 3.09 10.76 -1.44
N GLU A 129 3.00 10.60 -0.13
CA GLU A 129 4.03 11.04 0.81
C GLU A 129 5.09 9.97 1.06
N ASN A 130 4.68 8.72 1.23
CA ASN A 130 5.58 7.61 1.54
C ASN A 130 5.29 6.41 0.64
N ALA A 131 6.33 5.81 0.06
CA ALA A 131 6.21 4.61 -0.74
C ALA A 131 7.26 3.56 -0.34
N PHE A 132 6.83 2.29 -0.29
CA PHE A 132 7.72 1.14 -0.21
C PHE A 132 7.39 0.14 -1.32
N PHE A 133 8.31 0.00 -2.25
CA PHE A 133 8.19 -0.84 -3.43
C PHE A 133 9.15 -2.02 -3.30
N LEU A 134 8.58 -3.22 -3.12
CA LEU A 134 9.33 -4.46 -2.93
C LEU A 134 9.49 -5.22 -4.25
N GLY A 135 10.70 -5.67 -4.55
CA GLY A 135 10.97 -6.48 -5.76
C GLY A 135 10.68 -5.72 -7.05
N ALA A 136 11.04 -4.45 -7.08
CA ALA A 136 10.83 -3.60 -8.25
C ALA A 136 11.69 -4.03 -9.42
N THR A 137 11.14 -3.89 -10.62
CA THR A 137 11.81 -4.16 -11.90
C THR A 137 12.06 -2.89 -12.71
N PHE A 138 12.17 -1.74 -12.03
CA PHE A 138 12.43 -0.45 -12.66
C PHE A 138 13.84 -0.41 -13.24
N SER A 139 13.99 0.22 -14.41
CA SER A 139 15.31 0.44 -15.00
C SER A 139 16.01 1.63 -14.35
N ASP A 140 17.33 1.72 -14.51
CA ASP A 140 18.09 2.89 -14.10
C ASP A 140 17.54 4.19 -14.71
N MET A 141 17.05 4.12 -15.96
CA MET A 141 16.46 5.25 -16.68
C MET A 141 15.17 5.73 -16.02
N ASP A 142 14.31 4.81 -15.57
CA ASP A 142 13.05 5.14 -14.89
C ASP A 142 13.34 5.85 -13.56
N LEU A 143 14.29 5.31 -12.78
CA LEU A 143 14.73 5.88 -11.52
C LEU A 143 15.37 7.26 -11.71
N ASN A 144 16.25 7.42 -12.71
CA ASN A 144 16.88 8.70 -13.01
C ASN A 144 15.85 9.77 -13.38
N ARG A 145 14.85 9.42 -14.21
CA ARG A 145 13.76 10.33 -14.56
C ARG A 145 12.95 10.74 -13.34
N PHE A 146 12.60 9.78 -12.48
CA PHE A 146 11.90 10.06 -11.23
C PHE A 146 12.72 10.97 -10.32
N LEU A 147 13.99 10.66 -10.07
CA LEU A 147 14.85 11.45 -9.21
C LEU A 147 15.05 12.87 -9.75
N LYS A 148 15.21 13.06 -11.05
CA LYS A 148 15.26 14.40 -11.67
C LYS A 148 13.95 15.16 -11.51
N LYS A 149 12.79 14.50 -11.67
CA LYS A 149 11.48 15.11 -11.43
C LYS A 149 11.35 15.53 -9.97
N TRP A 150 11.72 14.65 -9.04
CA TRP A 150 11.64 14.91 -7.60
C TRP A 150 12.60 16.02 -7.15
N TYR A 151 13.84 16.00 -7.64
CA TYR A 151 14.85 17.02 -7.34
C TYR A 151 14.49 18.42 -7.86
N ASN A 152 13.95 18.51 -9.08
CA ASN A 152 13.59 19.79 -9.71
C ASN A 152 12.15 20.24 -9.42
N GLY A 153 11.31 19.36 -8.88
CA GLY A 153 9.88 19.56 -8.78
C GLY A 153 9.44 20.44 -7.61
N ASN A 154 8.29 21.09 -7.77
CA ASN A 154 7.58 21.80 -6.68
C ASN A 154 6.69 20.88 -5.84
N GLU A 155 6.44 19.64 -6.26
CA GLU A 155 5.61 18.67 -5.54
C GLU A 155 6.40 18.08 -4.36
N LYS A 156 6.37 18.77 -3.21
CA LYS A 156 7.03 18.38 -1.95
C LYS A 156 6.28 17.32 -1.13
N THR A 157 5.27 16.68 -1.70
CA THR A 157 4.46 15.71 -0.95
C THR A 157 5.28 14.47 -0.64
N THR A 158 6.05 13.96 -1.60
CA THR A 158 6.92 12.80 -1.40
C THR A 158 8.06 13.12 -0.43
N GLN A 159 7.91 12.57 0.77
CA GLN A 159 8.93 12.61 1.80
C GLN A 159 9.86 11.42 1.61
N THR A 160 9.31 10.21 1.48
CA THR A 160 10.07 8.95 1.55
C THR A 160 9.73 8.01 0.43
N MET A 161 10.75 7.41 -0.18
CA MET A 161 10.58 6.28 -1.09
C MET A 161 11.66 5.24 -0.86
N ILE A 162 11.26 4.01 -0.58
CA ILE A 162 12.15 2.86 -0.46
C ILE A 162 11.83 1.92 -1.60
N ILE A 163 12.85 1.50 -2.34
CA ILE A 163 12.72 0.57 -3.47
C ILE A 163 13.72 -0.56 -3.25
N THR A 164 13.25 -1.80 -3.25
CA THR A 164 14.12 -3.00 -3.24
C THR A 164 14.06 -3.69 -4.60
N PHE A 165 15.16 -4.34 -4.96
CA PHE A 165 15.34 -5.02 -6.24
C PHE A 165 15.69 -6.49 -5.98
N ASP A 166 15.08 -7.40 -6.72
CA ASP A 166 15.29 -8.84 -6.50
C ASP A 166 16.49 -9.39 -7.29
N HIS A 167 16.85 -8.78 -8.43
CA HIS A 167 17.71 -9.44 -9.41
C HIS A 167 18.84 -8.60 -10.01
N SER A 168 18.94 -7.30 -9.74
CA SER A 168 20.07 -6.51 -10.24
C SER A 168 20.41 -5.34 -9.32
N PRO A 169 21.70 -5.08 -9.05
CA PRO A 169 22.10 -3.84 -8.40
C PRO A 169 21.77 -2.67 -9.33
N ILE A 170 21.32 -1.57 -8.72
CA ILE A 170 21.18 -0.28 -9.40
C ILE A 170 22.55 0.14 -9.96
N GLY A 171 22.59 0.53 -11.23
CA GLY A 171 23.80 1.05 -11.84
C GLY A 171 24.09 2.51 -11.46
N GLU A 172 25.33 2.95 -11.72
CA GLU A 172 25.75 4.34 -11.44
C GLU A 172 24.94 5.37 -12.24
N SER A 173 24.36 4.95 -13.37
CA SER A 173 23.59 5.81 -14.28
C SER A 173 22.30 6.38 -13.68
N VAL A 174 21.82 5.83 -12.56
CA VAL A 174 20.66 6.38 -11.83
C VAL A 174 20.88 7.82 -11.38
N LEU A 175 22.12 8.23 -11.14
CA LEU A 175 22.46 9.56 -10.64
C LEU A 175 22.95 10.51 -11.74
N ASP A 176 22.94 10.08 -13.00
CA ASP A 176 23.43 10.87 -14.12
C ASP A 176 22.70 12.21 -14.24
N GLY A 177 23.45 13.30 -14.20
CA GLY A 177 22.92 14.66 -14.27
C GLY A 177 22.26 15.17 -12.98
N ILE A 178 22.41 14.46 -11.86
CA ILE A 178 22.02 14.91 -10.53
C ILE A 178 23.29 15.28 -9.74
N PRO A 179 23.43 16.50 -9.20
CA PRO A 179 24.58 16.86 -8.39
C PRO A 179 24.64 15.99 -7.11
N THR A 180 25.65 15.15 -6.99
CA THR A 180 25.88 14.31 -5.81
C THR A 180 27.10 14.77 -5.04
N LYS A 181 27.12 14.49 -3.74
CA LYS A 181 28.30 14.64 -2.89
C LYS A 181 28.69 13.27 -2.36
N LYS A 182 30.00 13.04 -2.21
CA LYS A 182 30.47 11.83 -1.51
C LYS A 182 29.97 11.86 -0.07
N TRP A 183 29.55 10.70 0.41
CA TRP A 183 29.17 10.51 1.80
C TRP A 183 30.31 10.91 2.74
N ASP A 184 30.03 11.80 3.70
CA ASP A 184 30.94 12.13 4.80
C ASP A 184 30.54 11.33 6.05
N PRO A 185 31.31 10.30 6.46
CA PRO A 185 30.98 9.49 7.64
C PRO A 185 30.98 10.27 8.95
N LYS A 186 31.55 11.49 8.99
CA LYS A 186 31.53 12.38 10.15
C LYS A 186 30.26 13.23 10.21
N GLN A 187 29.56 13.38 9.08
CA GLN A 187 28.26 14.03 9.04
C GLN A 187 27.22 13.02 9.52
N ARG A 188 26.57 13.30 10.65
CA ARG A 188 25.48 12.45 11.16
C ARG A 188 24.39 12.38 10.10
N ALA A 189 23.99 11.17 9.71
CA ALA A 189 22.81 10.97 8.89
C ALA A 189 21.63 11.76 9.51
N ARG A 190 20.93 12.58 8.71
CA ARG A 190 19.64 13.13 9.16
C ARG A 190 18.78 11.93 9.53
N ARG A 191 18.46 11.80 10.83
CA ARG A 191 17.58 10.73 11.28
C ARG A 191 16.26 10.92 10.58
N TYR A 192 15.85 9.90 9.83
CA TYR A 192 14.47 9.82 9.39
C TYR A 192 13.58 9.78 10.63
N ASP A 193 12.55 10.62 10.67
CA ASP A 193 11.55 10.53 11.73
C ASP A 193 10.65 9.32 11.44
N TYR A 194 11.01 8.19 12.05
CA TYR A 194 10.26 6.93 11.93
C TYR A 194 8.91 6.96 12.66
N SER A 195 8.49 8.08 13.28
CA SER A 195 7.19 8.20 13.94
C SER A 195 5.98 8.26 12.98
N SER A 196 6.24 8.21 11.67
CA SER A 196 5.20 8.16 10.64
C SER A 196 4.31 6.91 10.77
N PRO A 197 2.98 7.00 10.57
CA PRO A 197 2.04 5.87 10.50
C PRO A 197 2.46 4.75 9.53
N PHE A 198 3.43 5.03 8.66
CA PHE A 198 4.13 4.09 7.81
C PHE A 198 4.73 2.89 8.56
N SER A 199 5.20 3.08 9.81
CA SER A 199 5.75 1.99 10.63
C SER A 199 4.70 0.91 10.95
N THR A 200 3.44 1.30 11.16
CA THR A 200 2.34 0.38 11.45
C THR A 200 1.95 -0.44 10.22
N VAL A 201 1.92 0.18 9.03
CA VAL A 201 1.64 -0.53 7.77
C VAL A 201 2.78 -1.49 7.43
N LEU A 202 4.03 -1.08 7.64
CA LEU A 202 5.20 -1.93 7.53
C LEU A 202 5.11 -3.14 8.47
N LEU A 203 4.81 -2.94 9.76
CA LEU A 203 4.62 -3.99 10.76
C LEU A 203 3.54 -5.01 10.36
N ILE A 204 2.43 -4.55 9.75
CA ILE A 204 1.35 -5.42 9.27
C ILE A 204 1.81 -6.32 8.11
N CYS A 205 2.73 -5.86 7.25
CA CYS A 205 3.34 -6.68 6.20
C CYS A 205 4.34 -7.71 6.77
N TYR A 206 5.03 -7.39 7.88
CA TYR A 206 6.00 -8.31 8.52
C TYR A 206 5.36 -9.49 9.27
N LEU A 207 4.05 -9.47 9.56
CA LEU A 207 3.37 -10.53 10.31
C LEU A 207 2.95 -11.75 9.46
N PHE A 208 3.33 -11.81 8.19
CA PHE A 208 3.13 -13.02 7.36
C PHE A 208 4.37 -13.93 7.40
N PRO A 209 4.22 -15.23 7.72
CA PRO A 209 5.35 -16.15 7.84
C PRO A 209 5.90 -16.49 6.45
N GLY A 210 7.07 -15.95 6.12
CA GLY A 210 7.77 -16.23 4.86
C GLY A 210 8.74 -15.14 4.40
N PHE A 211 8.68 -13.93 4.96
CA PHE A 211 9.42 -12.78 4.44
C PHE A 211 10.60 -12.39 5.34
N TYR A 212 11.82 -12.75 4.92
CA TYR A 212 13.05 -12.14 5.42
C TYR A 212 13.58 -11.17 4.37
N ILE A 213 13.60 -9.87 4.66
CA ILE A 213 14.26 -8.87 3.81
C ILE A 213 15.32 -8.15 4.62
N LYS A 214 16.55 -8.20 4.10
CA LYS A 214 17.69 -7.38 4.53
C LYS A 214 17.46 -5.98 3.97
N ILE A 215 17.14 -5.03 4.84
CA ILE A 215 16.91 -3.63 4.47
C ILE A 215 18.26 -3.05 4.00
N ALA A 216 18.40 -2.82 2.70
CA ALA A 216 19.43 -1.94 2.16
C ALA A 216 18.78 -0.58 1.93
N THR A 217 19.01 0.34 2.86
CA THR A 217 18.57 1.73 2.72
C THR A 217 19.49 2.43 1.72
N LEU A 218 18.96 2.86 0.59
CA LEU A 218 19.61 3.89 -0.23
C LEU A 218 19.34 5.23 0.45
N GLU A 219 20.25 5.64 1.33
CA GLU A 219 20.21 6.95 1.97
C GLU A 219 20.75 8.00 1.00
N PHE A 220 19.85 8.74 0.35
CA PHE A 220 20.22 9.92 -0.42
C PHE A 220 20.36 11.11 0.52
N PHE A 221 21.59 11.60 0.66
CA PHE A 221 21.91 12.80 1.42
C PHE A 221 21.95 14.02 0.50
N MET A 222 21.07 14.98 0.77
CA MET A 222 21.16 16.37 0.29
C MET A 222 21.37 17.33 1.46
#